data_AF-A0A2R6APN7-F1
#
_entry.id   AF-A0A2R6APN7-F1
#
_cell.length_a   1.000
_cell.length_b   1.000
_cell.length_c   1.000
_cell.angle_alpha   90.00
_cell.angle_beta   90.00
_cell.angle_gamma   90.00
#
_symmetry.space_group_name_H-M   'P 1'
#
loop_
_entity.id
_entity.type
_entity.pdbx_description
1 polymer ?
#
loop_
_entity_poly.entity_id
_entity_poly.type
_entity_poly.pdbx_seq_one_letter_code
_entity_poly.pdbx_strand_id
1 'polypeptide(L)'
;MPPLQHTKLATSLLEEYMQKGAKGVFIGTNVNGVNLDANFLEPIWDAAERLNVPIVLHPVNVFKDRLEKYYLQNLLGNPFDTTIAATSLIFGGVLDRHPNLRVVLVHGGGFLPWVVGRLDHGYTVRSEAKSCAQKPSSYLKRFYYDTVVYKEEILSALIQMVGIERVVFGTDYPFDMQLPNALDFVKNTVKAGFKAIAQENPKTLLSVQ
;
A
#
# COMPACT_ATOMS: atom_id res chain seq x y z
N MET A 1 -6.64 12.97 -6.55
CA MET A 1 -5.27 12.88 -6.02
C MET A 1 -4.80 14.29 -5.67
N PRO A 2 -4.38 14.56 -4.41
CA PRO A 2 -3.82 15.85 -4.02
C PRO A 2 -2.44 16.11 -4.68
N PRO A 3 -2.06 17.37 -4.96
CA PRO A 3 -0.79 17.71 -5.60
C PRO A 3 0.37 17.68 -4.58
N LEU A 4 0.92 16.49 -4.33
CA LEU A 4 1.91 16.28 -3.25
C LEU A 4 3.19 17.13 -3.36
N GLN A 5 3.54 17.61 -4.57
CA GLN A 5 4.63 18.58 -4.77
C GLN A 5 4.35 19.95 -4.12
N HIS A 6 3.11 20.22 -3.74
CA HIS A 6 2.66 21.41 -3.01
C HIS A 6 2.00 21.00 -1.69
N THR A 7 2.79 20.47 -0.75
CA THR A 7 2.30 19.84 0.50
C THR A 7 1.23 20.63 1.25
N LYS A 8 1.36 21.95 1.38
CA LYS A 8 0.37 22.79 2.08
C LYS A 8 -1.00 22.75 1.39
N LEU A 9 -1.01 22.87 0.06
CA LEU A 9 -2.23 22.77 -0.74
C LEU A 9 -2.79 21.34 -0.70
N ALA A 10 -1.93 20.34 -0.84
CA ALA A 10 -2.32 18.94 -0.76
C ALA A 10 -2.99 18.58 0.58
N THR A 11 -2.45 19.10 1.69
CA THR A 11 -3.02 18.92 3.03
C THR A 11 -4.38 19.59 3.15
N SER A 12 -4.52 20.83 2.68
CA SER A 12 -5.80 21.56 2.72
C SER A 12 -6.88 20.87 1.88
N LEU A 13 -6.52 20.38 0.69
CA LEU A 13 -7.42 19.62 -0.17
C LEU A 13 -7.82 18.28 0.45
N LEU A 14 -6.91 17.60 1.14
CA LEU A 14 -7.24 16.36 1.87
C LEU A 14 -8.34 16.61 2.90
N GLU A 15 -8.20 17.66 3.71
CA GLU A 15 -9.22 18.07 4.69
C GLU A 15 -10.55 18.40 4.03
N GLU A 16 -10.53 19.20 2.96
CA GLU A 16 -11.72 19.58 2.22
C GLU A 16 -12.44 18.36 1.64
N TYR A 17 -11.71 17.41 1.05
CA TYR A 17 -12.31 16.19 0.50
C TYR A 17 -12.95 15.33 1.60
N MET A 18 -12.31 15.22 2.76
CA MET A 18 -12.88 14.48 3.89
C MET A 18 -14.16 15.15 4.40
N GLN A 19 -14.19 16.49 4.49
CA GLN A 19 -15.40 17.25 4.85
C GLN A 19 -16.53 17.05 3.83
N LYS A 20 -16.21 16.88 2.55
CA LYS A 20 -17.17 16.56 1.48
C LYS A 20 -17.59 15.08 1.44
N GLY A 21 -17.13 14.27 2.39
CA GLY A 21 -17.57 12.89 2.58
C GLY A 21 -16.71 11.83 1.89
N ALA A 22 -15.55 12.18 1.33
CA ALA A 22 -14.58 11.18 0.90
C ALA A 22 -14.15 10.29 2.07
N LYS A 23 -13.85 9.02 1.79
CA LYS A 23 -13.54 7.99 2.81
C LYS A 23 -12.09 7.54 2.81
N GLY A 24 -11.28 8.14 1.95
CA GLY A 24 -9.92 7.75 1.66
C GLY A 24 -9.33 8.69 0.63
N VAL A 25 -8.01 8.63 0.47
CA VAL A 25 -7.30 9.37 -0.58
C VAL A 25 -6.37 8.43 -1.33
N PHE A 26 -6.29 8.65 -2.64
CA PHE A 26 -5.31 8.00 -3.50
C PHE A 26 -4.14 8.94 -3.74
N ILE A 27 -2.91 8.42 -3.60
CA ILE A 27 -1.68 9.13 -3.91
C ILE A 27 -0.71 8.23 -4.70
N GLY A 28 0.22 8.87 -5.41
CA GLY A 28 1.33 8.18 -6.07
C GLY A 28 2.29 7.54 -5.07
N THR A 29 2.97 6.49 -5.50
CA THR A 29 4.08 5.82 -4.79
C THR A 29 5.37 6.64 -4.71
N ASN A 30 5.47 7.72 -5.49
CA ASN A 30 6.55 8.71 -5.42
C ASN A 30 6.05 10.10 -5.86
N VAL A 31 6.81 11.14 -5.54
CA VAL A 31 6.56 12.52 -5.97
C VAL A 31 7.71 12.97 -6.87
N ASN A 32 7.50 12.90 -8.19
CA ASN A 32 8.53 13.23 -9.19
C ASN A 32 9.86 12.47 -8.95
N GLY A 33 9.78 11.17 -8.62
CA GLY A 33 10.94 10.34 -8.31
C GLY A 33 11.45 10.47 -6.87
N VAL A 34 10.88 11.34 -6.05
CA VAL A 34 11.19 11.44 -4.62
C VAL A 34 10.33 10.45 -3.82
N ASN A 35 10.98 9.69 -2.95
CA ASN A 35 10.32 8.71 -2.09
C ASN A 35 9.43 9.35 -1.03
N LEU A 36 8.50 8.54 -0.51
CA LEU A 36 7.44 8.98 0.40
C LEU A 36 7.91 9.27 1.83
N ASP A 37 9.17 8.97 2.16
CA ASP A 37 9.80 9.33 3.44
C ASP A 37 10.41 10.74 3.46
N ALA A 38 10.36 11.47 2.35
CA ALA A 38 10.92 12.82 2.30
C ALA A 38 10.24 13.77 3.29
N ASN A 39 11.03 14.51 4.06
CA ASN A 39 10.56 15.40 5.13
C ASN A 39 9.46 16.39 4.72
N PHE A 40 9.45 16.85 3.47
CA PHE A 40 8.42 17.79 3.00
C PHE A 40 7.02 17.16 2.90
N LEU A 41 6.91 15.83 2.98
CA LEU A 41 5.66 15.08 2.99
C LEU A 41 5.13 14.82 4.40
N GLU A 42 5.89 15.11 5.46
CA GLU A 42 5.46 14.93 6.86
C GLU A 42 4.06 15.53 7.14
N PRO A 43 3.72 16.75 6.68
CA PRO A 43 2.39 17.32 6.91
C PRO A 43 1.24 16.50 6.31
N ILE A 44 1.50 15.70 5.26
CA ILE A 44 0.50 14.80 4.67
C ILE A 44 0.25 13.62 5.59
N TRP A 45 1.31 13.05 6.18
CA TRP A 45 1.20 11.94 7.12
C TRP A 45 0.52 12.39 8.42
N ASP A 46 0.91 13.56 8.96
CA ASP A 46 0.26 14.21 10.09
C ASP A 46 -1.24 14.40 9.86
N ALA A 47 -1.61 14.95 8.70
CA ALA A 47 -3.01 15.19 8.37
C ALA A 47 -3.78 13.88 8.17
N ALA A 48 -3.18 12.90 7.50
CA ALA A 48 -3.84 11.63 7.25
C ALA A 48 -4.09 10.83 8.53
N GLU A 49 -3.12 10.81 9.44
CA GLU A 49 -3.28 10.18 10.74
C GLU A 49 -4.31 10.91 11.60
N ARG A 50 -4.22 12.25 11.72
CA ARG A 50 -5.16 13.06 12.51
C ARG A 50 -6.60 12.95 12.02
N LEU A 51 -6.81 12.98 10.71
CA LEU A 51 -8.13 12.81 10.09
C LEU A 51 -8.59 11.34 10.12
N ASN A 52 -7.70 10.43 10.52
CA ASN A 52 -7.89 8.99 10.44
C ASN A 52 -8.40 8.60 9.05
N VAL A 53 -7.68 8.97 7.99
CA VAL A 53 -8.07 8.68 6.61
C VAL A 53 -7.14 7.62 6.01
N PRO A 54 -7.66 6.56 5.39
CA PRO A 54 -6.83 5.60 4.69
C PRO A 54 -6.24 6.20 3.41
N ILE A 55 -4.95 5.99 3.22
CA ILE A 55 -4.22 6.35 2.00
C ILE A 55 -4.03 5.09 1.16
N VAL A 56 -4.50 5.11 -0.09
CA VAL A 56 -4.19 4.10 -1.09
C VAL A 56 -2.99 4.56 -1.90
N LEU A 57 -1.90 3.80 -1.84
CA LEU A 57 -0.72 4.03 -2.67
C LEU A 57 -0.90 3.31 -3.99
N HIS A 58 -0.64 3.99 -5.10
CA HIS A 58 -0.67 3.37 -6.40
C HIS A 58 0.45 3.89 -7.29
N PRO A 59 1.11 3.01 -8.04
CA PRO A 59 2.17 3.39 -8.96
C PRO A 59 1.60 4.15 -10.16
N VAL A 60 2.21 5.30 -10.50
CA VAL A 60 1.79 6.13 -11.64
C VAL A 60 2.94 6.30 -12.63
N ASN A 61 4.09 6.74 -12.14
CA ASN A 61 5.30 6.95 -12.94
C ASN A 61 6.40 6.03 -12.41
N VAL A 62 6.51 4.86 -13.04
CA VAL A 62 7.53 3.86 -12.71
C VAL A 62 8.71 3.93 -13.68
N PHE A 63 9.80 3.23 -13.33
CA PHE A 63 11.02 3.14 -14.12
C PHE A 63 10.72 2.83 -15.59
N LYS A 64 11.22 3.67 -16.51
CA LYS A 64 10.93 3.50 -17.93
C LYS A 64 11.91 2.52 -18.61
N ASP A 65 13.20 2.63 -18.32
CA ASP A 65 14.34 1.96 -18.97
C ASP A 65 14.12 0.50 -19.43
N ARG A 66 14.62 -0.50 -18.68
CA ARG A 66 14.66 -1.91 -19.13
C ARG A 66 13.28 -2.58 -19.21
N LEU A 67 12.21 -1.82 -19.00
CA LEU A 67 10.83 -2.30 -18.85
C LEU A 67 9.93 -1.90 -20.02
N GLU A 68 10.45 -1.21 -21.05
CA GLU A 68 9.66 -0.73 -22.20
C GLU A 68 8.99 -1.82 -23.04
N LYS A 69 9.46 -3.07 -22.95
CA LYS A 69 8.93 -4.22 -23.71
C LYS A 69 8.04 -5.11 -22.86
N TYR A 70 7.18 -5.90 -23.52
CA TYR A 70 6.33 -6.95 -22.92
C TYR A 70 5.44 -6.48 -21.76
N TYR A 71 5.07 -5.19 -21.75
CA TYR A 71 4.27 -4.59 -20.68
C TYR A 71 4.94 -4.65 -19.29
N LEU A 72 6.27 -4.79 -19.23
CA LEU A 72 7.00 -4.99 -17.98
C LEU A 72 6.95 -3.77 -17.04
N GLN A 73 6.65 -2.57 -17.54
CA GLN A 73 6.35 -1.42 -16.68
C GLN A 73 5.15 -1.72 -15.76
N ASN A 74 4.09 -2.33 -16.29
CA ASN A 74 2.96 -2.75 -15.48
C ASN A 74 3.28 -4.05 -14.71
N LEU A 75 3.77 -5.09 -15.39
CA LEU A 75 3.95 -6.42 -14.80
C LEU A 75 5.02 -6.48 -13.69
N LEU A 76 6.07 -5.66 -13.77
CA LEU A 76 7.16 -5.62 -12.79
C LEU A 76 7.35 -4.23 -12.18
N GLY A 77 7.29 -3.18 -13.00
CA GLY A 77 7.53 -1.80 -12.54
C GLY A 77 6.54 -1.37 -11.46
N ASN A 78 5.24 -1.52 -11.70
CA ASN A 78 4.19 -1.12 -10.76
C ASN A 78 4.28 -1.82 -9.39
N PRO A 79 4.34 -3.17 -9.33
CA PRO A 79 4.58 -3.88 -8.06
C PRO A 79 5.90 -3.50 -7.37
N PHE A 80 6.96 -3.25 -8.16
CA PHE A 80 8.26 -2.87 -7.60
C PHE A 80 8.25 -1.46 -7.01
N ASP A 81 7.62 -0.50 -7.69
CA ASP A 81 7.49 0.87 -7.19
C ASP A 81 6.63 0.95 -5.93
N THR A 82 5.57 0.12 -5.85
CA THR A 82 4.79 -0.08 -4.61
C THR A 82 5.68 -0.60 -3.47
N THR A 83 6.61 -1.51 -3.78
CA THR A 83 7.57 -2.05 -2.81
C THR A 83 8.55 -0.99 -2.33
N ILE A 84 9.03 -0.13 -3.23
CA ILE A 84 9.92 0.99 -2.88
C ILE A 84 9.20 1.98 -1.97
N ALA A 85 7.98 2.36 -2.32
CA ALA A 85 7.14 3.22 -1.48
C ALA A 85 6.98 2.66 -0.07
N ALA A 86 6.54 1.40 0.04
CA ALA A 86 6.30 0.79 1.35
C ALA A 86 7.58 0.62 2.17
N THR A 87 8.68 0.23 1.54
CA THR A 87 9.99 0.11 2.24
C THR A 87 10.56 1.47 2.62
N SER A 88 10.30 2.53 1.86
CA SER A 88 10.65 3.91 2.23
C SER A 88 9.87 4.37 3.45
N LEU A 89 8.55 4.09 3.53
CA LEU A 89 7.75 4.40 4.72
C LEU A 89 8.24 3.66 5.98
N ILE A 90 8.71 2.42 5.82
CA ILE A 90 9.33 1.64 6.90
C ILE A 90 10.67 2.24 7.29
N PHE A 91 11.68 2.19 6.41
CA PHE A 91 13.05 2.59 6.73
C PHE A 91 13.16 4.09 7.03
N GLY A 92 12.36 4.94 6.40
CA GLY A 92 12.26 6.36 6.70
C GLY A 92 11.60 6.68 8.05
N GLY A 93 11.14 5.66 8.79
CA GLY A 93 10.53 5.81 10.13
C GLY A 93 9.17 6.50 10.11
N VAL A 94 8.52 6.64 8.94
CA VAL A 94 7.22 7.29 8.83
C VAL A 94 6.18 6.52 9.64
N LEU A 95 6.18 5.19 9.54
CA LEU A 95 5.25 4.35 10.31
C LEU A 95 5.52 4.33 11.82
N ASP A 96 6.73 4.71 12.24
CA ASP A 96 7.09 4.86 13.64
C ASP A 96 6.57 6.18 14.22
N ARG A 97 6.68 7.26 13.44
CA ARG A 97 6.15 8.59 13.81
C ARG A 97 4.62 8.65 13.74
N HIS A 98 4.02 7.87 12.85
CA HIS A 98 2.57 7.80 12.65
C HIS A 98 2.03 6.39 12.93
N PRO A 99 1.92 5.97 14.20
CA PRO A 99 1.49 4.63 14.59
C PRO A 99 0.07 4.26 14.14
N ASN A 100 -0.81 5.25 13.93
CA ASN A 100 -2.21 5.05 13.53
C ASN A 100 -2.43 5.30 12.03
N LEU A 101 -1.39 5.61 11.25
CA LEU A 101 -1.50 5.79 9.81
C LEU A 101 -2.04 4.50 9.16
N ARG A 102 -3.04 4.67 8.29
CA ARG A 102 -3.68 3.57 7.55
C ARG A 102 -3.28 3.65 6.09
N VAL A 103 -2.43 2.72 5.65
CA VAL A 103 -1.91 2.69 4.27
C VAL A 103 -2.33 1.40 3.60
N VAL A 104 -2.90 1.51 2.40
CA VAL A 104 -3.26 0.39 1.51
C VAL A 104 -2.22 0.31 0.40
N LEU A 105 -1.64 -0.87 0.23
CA LEU A 105 -0.74 -1.20 -0.86
C LEU A 105 -1.51 -2.04 -1.88
N VAL A 106 -1.63 -1.52 -3.11
CA VAL A 106 -2.29 -2.21 -4.20
C VAL A 106 -1.44 -3.38 -4.75
N HIS A 107 -2.05 -4.22 -5.57
CA HIS A 107 -1.42 -5.39 -6.19
C HIS A 107 -0.79 -6.35 -5.17
N GLY A 108 -1.52 -6.62 -4.07
CA GLY A 108 -1.06 -7.46 -2.96
C GLY A 108 0.17 -6.92 -2.22
N GLY A 109 0.47 -5.62 -2.32
CA GLY A 109 1.67 -5.01 -1.75
C GLY A 109 2.93 -5.18 -2.59
N GLY A 110 2.76 -5.56 -3.86
CA GLY A 110 3.84 -5.80 -4.79
C GLY A 110 4.77 -6.90 -4.30
N PHE A 111 6.06 -6.58 -4.17
CA PHE A 111 7.08 -7.53 -3.73
C PHE A 111 7.34 -7.51 -2.22
N LEU A 112 6.80 -6.55 -1.46
CA LEU A 112 7.13 -6.34 -0.05
C LEU A 112 6.99 -7.62 0.80
N PRO A 113 5.87 -8.36 0.76
CA PRO A 113 5.74 -9.59 1.56
C PRO A 113 6.82 -10.61 1.20
N TRP A 114 7.10 -10.78 -0.10
CA TRP A 114 7.98 -11.83 -0.61
C TRP A 114 9.46 -11.57 -0.36
N VAL A 115 9.87 -10.31 -0.25
CA VAL A 115 11.27 -9.93 -0.03
C VAL A 115 11.58 -9.58 1.42
N VAL A 116 10.62 -9.70 2.35
CA VAL A 116 10.77 -9.21 3.72
C VAL A 116 11.96 -9.82 4.46
N GLY A 117 12.28 -11.10 4.22
CA GLY A 117 13.46 -11.74 4.82
C GLY A 117 14.78 -11.12 4.35
N ARG A 118 14.84 -10.60 3.12
CA ARG A 118 15.98 -9.83 2.62
C ARG A 118 16.10 -8.49 3.35
N LEU A 119 14.98 -7.82 3.58
CA LEU A 119 14.94 -6.53 4.27
C LEU A 119 15.37 -6.67 5.74
N ASP A 120 14.90 -7.70 6.43
CA ASP A 120 15.32 -8.04 7.80
C ASP A 120 16.82 -8.34 7.89
N HIS A 121 17.36 -9.08 6.91
CA HIS A 121 18.79 -9.32 6.83
C HIS A 121 19.55 -8.00 6.63
N GLY A 122 19.08 -7.15 5.70
CA GLY A 122 19.63 -5.81 5.45
C GLY A 122 19.65 -4.94 6.71
N TYR A 123 18.54 -4.87 7.44
CA TYR A 123 18.42 -4.18 8.73
C TYR A 123 19.49 -4.63 9.74
N THR A 124 19.84 -5.92 9.73
CA THR A 124 20.83 -6.48 10.65
C THR A 124 22.26 -6.10 10.25
N VAL A 125 22.57 -6.16 8.96
CA VAL A 125 23.96 -6.08 8.44
C VAL A 125 24.36 -4.73 7.85
N ARG A 126 23.43 -3.79 7.65
CA ARG A 126 23.68 -2.46 7.08
C ARG A 126 23.34 -1.38 8.09
N SER A 127 24.28 -0.47 8.37
CA SER A 127 24.05 0.63 9.31
C SER A 127 23.01 1.63 8.81
N GLU A 128 22.97 1.88 7.50
CA GLU A 128 22.02 2.80 6.86
C GLU A 128 20.58 2.26 6.86
N ALA A 129 20.38 0.96 7.12
CA ALA A 129 19.06 0.33 7.17
C ALA A 129 18.51 0.22 8.62
N LYS A 130 19.13 0.91 9.60
CA LYS A 130 18.75 0.88 11.02
C LYS A 130 17.98 2.12 11.50
N SER A 131 17.41 2.89 10.58
CA SER A 131 16.66 4.11 10.89
C SER A 131 15.24 3.86 11.41
N CYS A 132 14.67 2.66 11.20
CA CYS A 132 13.37 2.28 11.73
C CYS A 132 13.47 1.53 13.06
N ALA A 133 12.43 1.62 13.89
CA ALA A 133 12.47 1.14 15.28
C ALA A 133 12.56 -0.39 15.40
N GLN A 134 11.91 -1.12 14.49
CA GLN A 134 11.83 -2.57 14.47
C GLN A 134 12.33 -3.16 13.14
N LYS A 135 12.45 -4.49 13.07
CA LYS A 135 12.73 -5.19 11.81
C LYS A 135 11.61 -4.95 10.79
N PRO A 136 11.90 -4.79 9.49
CA PRO A 136 10.89 -4.62 8.43
C PRO A 136 9.71 -5.60 8.48
N SER A 137 9.95 -6.87 8.83
CA SER A 137 8.89 -7.87 8.99
C SER A 137 7.81 -7.51 10.01
N SER A 138 8.16 -6.74 11.04
CA SER A 138 7.22 -6.29 12.06
C SER A 138 6.19 -5.28 11.53
N TYR A 139 6.47 -4.64 10.39
CA TYR A 139 5.58 -3.66 9.78
C TYR A 139 4.65 -4.25 8.73
N LEU A 140 4.77 -5.53 8.35
CA LEU A 140 3.85 -6.11 7.35
C LEU A 140 2.39 -5.97 7.80
N LYS A 141 2.12 -6.14 9.09
CA LYS A 141 0.77 -5.97 9.64
C LYS A 141 0.36 -4.51 9.87
N ARG A 142 1.20 -3.53 9.50
CA ARG A 142 0.88 -2.09 9.54
C ARG A 142 0.22 -1.60 8.25
N PHE A 143 0.27 -2.40 7.19
CA PHE A 143 -0.39 -2.08 5.91
C PHE A 143 -1.69 -2.88 5.74
N TYR A 144 -2.52 -2.39 4.82
CA TYR A 144 -3.58 -3.17 4.18
C TYR A 144 -3.12 -3.54 2.76
N TYR A 145 -3.64 -4.64 2.24
CA TYR A 145 -3.27 -5.22 0.96
C TYR A 145 -4.52 -5.56 0.17
N ASP A 146 -4.55 -5.26 -1.13
CA ASP A 146 -5.66 -5.71 -1.98
C ASP A 146 -5.54 -7.19 -2.39
N THR A 147 -6.59 -7.70 -3.06
CA THR A 147 -6.63 -9.08 -3.56
C THR A 147 -6.08 -9.27 -4.98
N VAL A 148 -5.50 -8.23 -5.60
CA VAL A 148 -5.09 -8.26 -7.02
C VAL A 148 -3.74 -8.97 -7.16
N VAL A 149 -3.78 -10.31 -7.04
CA VAL A 149 -2.59 -11.19 -7.11
C VAL A 149 -2.75 -12.37 -8.06
N TYR A 150 -3.91 -12.51 -8.72
CA TYR A 150 -4.23 -13.43 -9.82
C TYR A 150 -4.13 -14.95 -9.55
N LYS A 151 -3.61 -15.37 -8.40
CA LYS A 151 -3.39 -16.77 -8.03
C LYS A 151 -3.80 -17.04 -6.59
N GLU A 152 -4.58 -18.11 -6.38
CA GLU A 152 -5.16 -18.46 -5.08
C GLU A 152 -4.08 -18.80 -4.05
N GLU A 153 -3.02 -19.49 -4.51
CA GLU A 153 -1.85 -19.82 -3.69
C GLU A 153 -1.08 -18.57 -3.24
N ILE A 154 -1.04 -17.53 -4.07
CA ILE A 154 -0.39 -16.25 -3.73
C ILE A 154 -1.23 -15.47 -2.73
N LEU A 155 -2.55 -15.40 -2.93
CA LEU A 155 -3.44 -14.76 -1.96
C LEU A 155 -3.42 -15.50 -0.61
N SER A 156 -3.41 -16.84 -0.62
CA SER A 156 -3.29 -17.65 0.60
C SER A 156 -1.99 -17.38 1.34
N ALA A 157 -0.86 -17.33 0.63
CA ALA A 157 0.44 -17.03 1.23
C ALA A 157 0.48 -15.60 1.79
N LEU A 158 -0.07 -14.62 1.07
CA LEU A 158 -0.20 -13.24 1.57
C LEU A 158 -0.95 -13.22 2.90
N ILE A 159 -2.13 -13.84 2.97
CA ILE A 159 -2.95 -13.93 4.19
C ILE A 159 -2.17 -14.57 5.35
N GLN A 160 -1.40 -15.63 5.09
CA GLN A 160 -0.57 -16.26 6.13
C GLN A 160 0.49 -15.30 6.69
N MET A 161 1.05 -14.42 5.86
CA MET A 161 2.08 -13.46 6.28
C MET A 161 1.49 -12.26 7.03
N VAL A 162 0.39 -11.69 6.53
CA VAL A 162 -0.11 -10.39 7.01
C VAL A 162 -1.33 -10.49 7.91
N GLY A 163 -1.99 -11.63 7.95
CA GLY A 163 -3.28 -11.83 8.63
C GLY A 163 -4.47 -11.43 7.74
N ILE A 164 -5.58 -12.13 7.86
CA ILE A 164 -6.76 -11.90 7.02
C ILE A 164 -7.35 -10.50 7.21
N GLU A 165 -7.22 -9.93 8.41
CA GLU A 165 -7.68 -8.58 8.78
C GLU A 165 -6.97 -7.46 8.00
N ARG A 166 -5.82 -7.77 7.39
CA ARG A 166 -5.03 -6.83 6.59
C ARG A 166 -5.30 -6.94 5.10
N VAL A 167 -6.16 -7.85 4.66
CA VAL A 167 -6.49 -8.03 3.25
C VAL A 167 -7.87 -7.45 2.94
N VAL A 168 -7.96 -6.57 1.96
CA VAL A 168 -9.20 -5.95 1.49
C VAL A 168 -9.48 -6.32 0.05
N PHE A 169 -10.75 -6.40 -0.32
CA PHE A 169 -11.14 -6.69 -1.69
C PHE A 169 -10.72 -5.58 -2.66
N GLY A 170 -10.10 -5.97 -3.78
CA GLY A 170 -9.75 -5.09 -4.89
C GLY A 170 -9.85 -5.81 -6.22
N THR A 171 -10.19 -5.07 -7.28
CA THR A 171 -10.41 -5.63 -8.62
C THR A 171 -9.54 -5.01 -9.69
N ASP A 172 -9.02 -3.80 -9.49
CA ASP A 172 -8.36 -2.99 -10.54
C ASP A 172 -9.26 -2.70 -11.77
N TYR A 173 -10.59 -2.78 -11.59
CA TYR A 173 -11.56 -2.34 -12.60
C TYR A 173 -11.44 -0.82 -12.86
N PRO A 174 -11.53 -0.34 -14.12
CA PRO A 174 -11.88 -1.06 -15.35
C PRO A 174 -10.67 -1.42 -16.24
N PHE A 175 -9.46 -1.53 -15.68
CA PHE A 175 -8.26 -1.74 -16.49
C PHE A 175 -8.18 -3.17 -17.06
N ASP A 176 -7.37 -3.36 -18.10
CA ASP A 176 -7.16 -4.66 -18.75
C ASP A 176 -6.54 -5.70 -17.81
N MET A 177 -5.75 -5.24 -16.83
CA MET A 177 -5.15 -6.03 -15.76
C MET A 177 -6.11 -6.30 -14.59
N GLN A 178 -7.39 -5.95 -14.68
CA GLN A 178 -8.33 -6.25 -13.60
C GLN A 178 -8.35 -7.74 -13.23
N LEU A 179 -8.57 -8.03 -11.94
CA LEU A 179 -8.73 -9.40 -11.45
C LEU A 179 -10.04 -10.00 -11.99
N PRO A 180 -9.99 -11.00 -12.89
CA PRO A 180 -11.19 -11.57 -13.46
C PRO A 180 -11.97 -12.39 -12.42
N ASN A 181 -13.30 -12.30 -12.44
CA ASN A 181 -14.19 -13.03 -11.51
C ASN A 181 -13.78 -12.86 -10.04
N ALA A 182 -13.38 -11.64 -9.65
CA ALA A 182 -12.72 -11.36 -8.37
C ALA A 182 -13.46 -11.91 -7.13
N LEU A 183 -14.80 -11.88 -7.12
CA LEU A 183 -15.58 -12.44 -6.01
C LEU A 183 -15.41 -13.96 -5.89
N ASP A 184 -15.48 -14.69 -7.01
CA ASP A 184 -15.28 -16.14 -7.03
C ASP A 184 -13.84 -16.49 -6.68
N PHE A 185 -12.86 -15.74 -7.17
CA PHE A 185 -11.45 -15.90 -6.81
C PHE A 185 -11.22 -15.85 -5.29
N VAL A 186 -11.76 -14.81 -4.61
CA VAL A 186 -11.62 -14.69 -3.15
C VAL A 186 -12.40 -15.79 -2.42
N LYS A 187 -13.60 -16.12 -2.90
CA LYS A 187 -14.44 -17.17 -2.31
C LYS A 187 -13.81 -18.56 -2.39
N ASN A 188 -13.15 -18.87 -3.51
CA ASN A 188 -12.44 -20.13 -3.71
C ASN A 188 -11.18 -20.20 -2.86
N THR A 189 -10.43 -19.10 -2.77
CA THR A 189 -9.19 -19.04 -1.97
C THR A 189 -9.44 -19.19 -0.46
N VAL A 190 -10.41 -18.45 0.09
CA VAL A 190 -10.66 -18.39 1.53
C VAL A 190 -12.15 -18.42 1.86
N LYS A 191 -12.79 -19.58 1.70
CA LYS A 191 -14.24 -19.76 1.88
C LYS A 191 -14.78 -19.22 3.22
N ALA A 192 -14.14 -19.56 4.34
CA ALA A 192 -14.55 -19.07 5.67
C ALA A 192 -14.19 -17.59 5.88
N GLY A 193 -13.15 -17.11 5.20
CA GLY A 193 -12.64 -15.74 5.28
C GLY A 193 -13.24 -14.77 4.26
N PHE A 194 -14.10 -15.25 3.35
CA PHE A 194 -14.64 -14.46 2.24
C PHE A 194 -15.31 -13.17 2.70
N LYS A 195 -16.16 -13.27 3.74
CA LYS A 195 -16.88 -12.11 4.29
C LYS A 195 -15.94 -11.07 4.90
N ALA A 196 -14.85 -11.52 5.52
CA ALA A 196 -13.84 -10.63 6.09
C ALA A 196 -13.24 -9.75 4.99
N ILE A 197 -12.75 -10.36 3.91
CA ILE A 197 -12.08 -9.64 2.81
C ILE A 197 -13.07 -8.81 1.98
N ALA A 198 -14.22 -9.39 1.62
CA ALA A 198 -15.18 -8.78 0.71
C ALA A 198 -16.04 -7.68 1.36
N GLN A 199 -16.16 -7.65 2.69
CA GLN A 199 -17.10 -6.77 3.38
C GLN A 199 -16.53 -6.15 4.65
N GLU A 200 -16.06 -6.95 5.61
CA GLU A 200 -15.80 -6.46 6.98
C GLU A 200 -14.52 -5.61 7.06
N ASN A 201 -13.45 -6.04 6.38
CA ASN A 201 -12.19 -5.30 6.34
C ASN A 201 -12.35 -3.96 5.58
N PRO A 202 -12.97 -3.91 4.37
CA PRO A 202 -13.27 -2.64 3.71
C PRO A 202 -14.13 -1.70 4.56
N LYS A 203 -15.16 -2.21 5.25
CA LYS A 203 -16.00 -1.42 6.16
C LYS A 203 -15.18 -0.81 7.30
N THR A 204 -14.31 -1.61 7.91
CA THR A 204 -13.42 -1.16 8.98
C THR A 204 -12.42 -0.12 8.48
N LEU A 205 -11.78 -0.38 7.33
CA LEU A 205 -10.79 0.50 6.70
C LEU A 205 -11.39 1.86 6.33
N LEU A 206 -12.56 1.87 5.69
CA LEU A 206 -13.22 3.09 5.22
C LEU A 206 -14.12 3.73 6.28
N SER A 207 -14.26 3.09 7.46
CA SER A 207 -15.11 3.53 8.55
C SER A 207 -16.56 3.77 8.09
N VAL A 208 -17.12 2.78 7.37
CA VAL A 208 -18.49 2.79 6.84
C VAL A 208 -19.32 1.64 7.45
N GLN A 209 -20.62 1.86 7.63
CA GLN A 209 -21.56 0.90 8.24
C GLN A 209 -21.94 -0.26 7.30
#